data_AF-A0A3B4AK13-F1
#
_entry.id   AF-A0A3B4AK13-F1
#
_cell.length_a   1.000
_cell.length_b   1.000
_cell.length_c   1.000
_cell.angle_alpha   90.00
_cell.angle_beta   90.00
_cell.angle_gamma   90.00
#
_symmetry.space_group_name_H-M   'P 1'
#
loop_
_entity.id
_entity.type
_entity.pdbx_description
1 polymer ?
#
loop_
_entity_poly.entity_id
_entity_poly.type
_entity_poly.pdbx_seq_one_letter_code
_entity_poly.pdbx_strand_id
1 'polypeptide(L)' 'MSLSEKSDSEISELLSEYGIKHGPVVESTRKLYEKKLEKAMDEAATKSPSSDKTYYREEEEVITYITYHTPVSPVDF' A
#
# COMPACT_ATOMS: atom_id res chain seq x y z
N MET A 1 -16.52 -5.28 -16.73
CA MET A 1 -16.28 -6.55 -17.44
C MET A 1 -15.71 -7.52 -16.44
N SER A 2 -16.39 -8.63 -16.18
CA SER A 2 -15.97 -9.62 -15.20
C SER A 2 -15.01 -10.61 -15.85
N LEU A 3 -14.02 -11.11 -15.10
CA LEU A 3 -13.07 -12.11 -15.64
C LEU A 3 -13.76 -13.42 -16.04
N SER A 4 -14.89 -13.75 -15.41
CA SER A 4 -15.70 -14.93 -15.72
C SER A 4 -16.33 -14.94 -17.11
N GLU A 5 -16.51 -13.76 -17.72
CA GLU A 5 -17.12 -13.61 -19.05
C GLU A 5 -16.09 -13.80 -20.17
N LYS A 6 -14.80 -13.81 -19.83
CA LYS A 6 -13.71 -13.99 -20.80
C LYS A 6 -13.56 -15.45 -21.20
N SER A 7 -13.10 -15.66 -22.42
CA SER A 7 -12.70 -16.97 -22.93
C SER A 7 -11.41 -17.46 -22.27
N ASP A 8 -11.12 -18.75 -22.40
CA ASP A 8 -9.89 -19.32 -21.82
C ASP A 8 -8.62 -18.74 -22.48
N SER A 9 -8.69 -18.40 -23.77
CA SER A 9 -7.60 -17.73 -24.50
C SER A 9 -7.34 -16.34 -23.92
N GLU A 10 -8.39 -15.55 -23.73
CA GLU A 10 -8.26 -14.21 -23.15
C GLU A 10 -7.70 -14.26 -21.72
N ILE A 11 -8.11 -15.24 -20.91
CA ILE A 11 -7.52 -15.44 -19.57
C ILE A 11 -6.03 -15.77 -19.68
N SER A 12 -5.61 -16.62 -20.62
CA SER A 12 -4.20 -16.97 -20.84
C SER A 12 -3.36 -15.77 -21.31
N GLU A 13 -3.90 -14.97 -22.24
CA GLU A 13 -3.27 -13.75 -22.73
C GLU A 13 -3.07 -12.74 -21.60
N LEU A 14 -4.10 -12.50 -20.78
CA LEU A 14 -4.00 -11.62 -19.63
C LEU A 14 -2.99 -12.14 -18.61
N LEU A 15 -2.99 -13.43 -18.30
CA LEU A 15 -1.99 -13.98 -17.38
C LEU A 15 -0.56 -13.74 -17.91
N SER A 16 -0.34 -13.84 -19.22
CA SER A 16 0.94 -13.51 -19.85
C SER A 16 1.27 -12.02 -19.74
N GLU A 17 0.31 -11.15 -20.00
CA GLU A 17 0.45 -9.69 -19.93
C GLU A 17 0.80 -9.20 -18.52
N TYR A 18 0.16 -9.76 -17.51
CA TYR A 18 0.47 -9.50 -16.10
C TYR A 18 1.71 -10.24 -15.60
N GLY A 19 2.41 -11.01 -16.45
CA GLY A 19 3.64 -11.74 -16.10
C GLY A 19 3.42 -12.95 -15.18
N ILE A 20 2.19 -13.46 -15.11
CA ILE A 20 1.78 -14.59 -14.28
C ILE A 20 2.05 -15.89 -15.06
N LYS A 21 3.06 -16.66 -14.62
CA LYS A 21 3.32 -18.00 -15.16
C LYS A 21 2.11 -18.90 -14.92
N HIS A 22 1.59 -19.48 -15.99
CA HIS A 22 0.42 -20.33 -15.96
C HIS A 22 0.61 -21.58 -16.84
N GLY A 23 -0.06 -22.66 -16.45
CA GLY A 23 -0.23 -23.85 -17.28
C GLY A 23 -1.50 -23.73 -18.13
N PRO A 24 -2.02 -24.85 -18.66
CA PRO A 24 -3.25 -24.84 -19.45
C PRO A 24 -4.43 -24.26 -18.64
N VAL A 25 -5.18 -23.36 -19.28
CA VAL A 25 -6.42 -22.81 -18.75
C VAL A 25 -7.53 -23.79 -19.09
N VAL A 26 -8.03 -24.46 -18.07
CA VAL A 26 -9.13 -25.43 -18.16
C VAL A 26 -10.12 -25.14 -17.04
N GLU A 27 -11.35 -25.65 -17.14
CA GLU A 27 -12.43 -25.35 -16.19
C GLU A 27 -12.02 -25.48 -14.71
N SER A 28 -11.24 -26.51 -14.37
CA SER A 28 -10.76 -26.76 -12.99
C SER A 28 -9.75 -25.72 -12.49
N THR A 29 -8.96 -25.12 -13.39
CA THR A 29 -7.94 -24.13 -13.07
C THR A 29 -8.37 -22.70 -13.37
N ARG A 30 -9.43 -22.49 -14.16
CA ARG A 30 -9.94 -21.18 -14.56
C ARG A 30 -10.19 -20.27 -13.37
N LYS A 31 -10.95 -20.74 -12.37
CA LYS A 31 -11.28 -19.96 -11.17
C LYS A 31 -10.04 -19.55 -10.35
N LEU A 32 -8.99 -20.38 -10.38
CA LEU A 32 -7.71 -20.05 -9.72
C LEU A 32 -7.01 -18.91 -10.46
N TYR A 33 -7.02 -18.93 -11.79
CA TYR A 33 -6.40 -17.90 -12.60
C TYR A 33 -7.15 -16.57 -12.56
N GLU A 34 -8.48 -16.60 -12.58
CA GLU A 34 -9.32 -15.40 -12.40
C GLU A 34 -8.95 -14.67 -11.10
N LYS A 35 -8.85 -15.39 -9.97
CA LYS A 35 -8.43 -14.81 -8.69
C LYS A 35 -7.01 -14.22 -8.71
N LYS A 36 -6.08 -14.85 -9.43
CA LYS A 36 -4.71 -14.33 -9.57
C LYS A 36 -4.69 -13.03 -10.38
N LEU A 37 -5.47 -12.97 -11.46
CA LEU A 37 -5.62 -11.77 -12.28
C LEU A 37 -6.29 -10.64 -11.51
N GLU A 38 -7.36 -10.92 -10.77
CA GLU A 38 -8.04 -9.94 -9.92
C GLU A 38 -7.04 -9.30 -8.94
N LYS A 39 -6.26 -10.13 -8.23
CA LYS A 39 -5.23 -9.65 -7.33
C LYS A 39 -4.15 -8.82 -8.05
N ALA A 40 -3.68 -9.25 -9.22
CA ALA A 40 -2.67 -8.52 -9.98
C ALA A 40 -3.19 -7.18 -10.51
N MET A 41 -4.48 -7.12 -10.89
CA MET A 41 -5.16 -5.89 -11.29
C MET A 41 -5.32 -4.93 -10.12
N ASP A 42 -5.70 -5.43 -8.94
CA ASP A 42 -5.80 -4.62 -7.72
C ASP A 42 -4.43 -4.09 -7.26
N GLU A 43 -3.39 -4.93 -7.33
CA GLU A 43 -2.00 -4.53 -7.05
C GLU A 43 -1.49 -3.49 -8.07
N ALA A 44 -1.86 -3.61 -9.34
CA ALA A 44 -1.54 -2.62 -10.36
C ALA A 44 -2.31 -1.30 -10.13
N ALA A 45 -3.58 -1.38 -9.75
CA ALA A 45 -4.41 -0.21 -9.45
C ALA A 45 -3.95 0.51 -8.17
N THR A 46 -3.46 -0.21 -7.17
CA THR A 46 -2.87 0.37 -5.96
C THR A 46 -1.45 0.90 -6.16
N LYS A 47 -0.72 0.40 -7.18
CA LYS A 47 0.55 0.97 -7.66
C LYS A 47 0.41 2.15 -8.62
N SER A 48 -0.82 2.63 -8.88
CA SER A 48 -1.01 4.01 -9.33
C SER A 48 -0.14 4.93 -8.47
N PRO A 49 0.56 5.94 -9.02
CA PRO A 49 1.51 6.76 -8.27
C PRO A 49 0.81 7.24 -7.01
N SER A 50 1.21 6.63 -5.90
CA SER A 50 0.68 6.89 -4.58
C SER A 50 0.68 8.39 -4.40
N SER A 51 -0.46 8.92 -4.02
CA SER A 51 -0.52 10.15 -3.28
C SER A 51 0.36 10.02 -2.04
N ASP A 52 1.68 10.20 -2.20
CA ASP A 52 2.67 10.44 -1.14
C ASP A 52 2.38 11.81 -0.52
N LYS A 53 1.15 12.01 -0.03
CA LYS A 53 0.81 13.13 0.82
C LYS A 53 0.90 12.60 2.25
N THR A 54 2.12 12.59 2.75
CA THR A 54 2.41 12.71 4.18
C THR A 54 1.59 13.88 4.72
N TYR A 55 0.44 13.58 5.30
CA TYR A 55 -0.38 14.57 5.99
C TYR A 55 0.33 14.91 7.31
N TYR A 56 1.20 15.91 7.26
CA TYR A 56 1.66 16.61 8.46
C TYR A 56 0.47 17.43 8.97
N ARG A 57 -0.10 17.00 10.10
CA ARG A 57 -0.94 17.86 10.92
C ARG A 57 0.01 18.55 11.90
N GLU A 58 0.30 19.83 11.67
CA GLU A 58 0.95 20.66 12.69
C GLU A 58 -0.03 20.80 13.86
N GLU A 59 0.10 19.96 14.87
CA GLU A 59 -0.40 20.31 16.20
C GLU A 59 0.63 21.25 16.83
N GLU A 60 0.26 22.51 16.98
CA GLU A 60 1.07 23.52 17.69
C GLU A 60 1.18 23.13 19.17
N GLU A 61 2.09 22.21 19.49
CA GLU A 61 2.45 21.94 20.88
C GLU A 61 3.24 23.16 21.39
N VAL A 62 2.55 24.06 22.11
CA VAL A 62 3.16 25.22 22.76
C VAL A 62 4.09 24.71 23.87
N ILE A 63 5.37 24.52 23.57
CA ILE A 63 6.38 24.11 24.55
C ILE A 63 6.65 25.30 25.48
N THR A 64 6.06 25.28 26.67
CA THR A 64 6.39 26.22 27.76
C THR A 64 7.71 25.83 28.41
N TYR A 65 8.78 26.49 28.00
CA TYR A 65 10.08 26.36 28.67
C TYR A 65 10.04 27.01 30.05
N ILE A 66 10.10 26.20 31.11
CA ILE A 66 10.36 26.68 32.47
C ILE A 66 11.87 26.71 32.72
N THR A 67 12.40 27.92 32.95
CA THR A 67 13.82 28.12 33.29
C THR A 67 14.01 27.91 34.79
N TYR A 68 14.68 26.83 35.19
CA TYR A 68 15.05 26.61 36.59
C TYR A 68 16.29 27.44 36.93
N HIS A 69 16.13 28.41 37.83
CA HIS A 69 17.26 29.05 38.51
C HIS A 69 17.48 28.36 39.86
N THR A 70 18.66 27.79 40.04
CA THR A 70 19.11 27.28 41.35
C THR A 70 19.30 28.46 42.30
N PRO A 71 18.64 28.49 43.48
CA PRO A 71 18.92 29.52 44.46
C PRO A 71 20.35 29.33 44.97
N VAL A 72 21.22 30.30 44.68
CA VAL A 72 22.57 30.35 45.22
C VAL A 72 22.42 30.72 46.70
N SER A 73 22.58 29.75 47.60
CA SER A 73 22.69 30.06 49.02
C SER A 73 23.95 30.91 49.24
N PRO A 74 23.86 32.07 49.91
CA PRO A 74 25.04 32.83 50.26
C PRO A 74 25.90 31.96 51.18
N VAL A 75 27.14 31.71 50.78
CA VAL A 75 28.16 31.19 51.69
C VAL A 75 28.65 32.41 52.45
N ASP A 76 28.22 32.55 53.69
CA ASP A 76 28.69 33.57 54.62
C ASP A 76 30.21 33.41 54.82
N PHE A 77 30.96 34.50 54.65
CA PHE A 77 32.39 34.62 54.95
C PHE A 77 32.60 35.23 56.33
#